data_AF-A0A9X4APD2-F1
#
_entry.id   AF-A0A9X4APD2-F1
#
_cell.length_a   1.000
_cell.length_b   1.000
_cell.length_c   1.000
_cell.angle_alpha   90.00
_cell.angle_beta   90.00
_cell.angle_gamma   90.00
#
_symmetry.space_group_name_H-M   'P 1'
#
loop_
_entity.id
_entity.type
_entity.pdbx_description
1 polymer ?
#
loop_
_entity_poly.entity_id
_entity_poly.type
_entity_poly.pdbx_seq_one_letter_code
_entity_poly.pdbx_strand_id
1 'polypeptide(L)'
;MTRSGTIYEAIGGNKTIGRLVKAFYKRVGNHPDLIPIFPSDLTETARKQIQFLTQLFGGPALYSEEHGHPMLRRRHLPFQITPTRKDAWLECMEAALDEAEIEEPYRSAIFDRLTLTAQHMMNTPEDEKGESM
;
A
#
# COMPACT_ATOMS: atom_id res chain seq x y z
N MET A 1 21.34 -19.83 14.58
CA MET A 1 20.90 -19.59 13.19
C MET A 1 19.39 -19.45 13.21
N THR A 2 18.87 -18.24 13.41
CA THR A 2 17.44 -17.98 13.18
C THR A 2 17.20 -18.21 11.70
N ARG A 3 16.52 -19.31 11.34
CA ARG A 3 15.96 -19.45 9.99
C ARG A 3 15.13 -18.19 9.76
N SER A 4 15.51 -17.35 8.80
CA SER A 4 14.73 -16.18 8.47
C SER A 4 13.34 -16.66 8.07
N GLY A 5 12.36 -16.38 8.92
CA GLY A 5 10.98 -16.74 8.70
C GLY A 5 10.32 -15.79 7.70
N THR A 6 9.10 -15.37 7.98
CA THR A 6 8.31 -14.59 7.01
C THR A 6 8.94 -13.21 6.73
N ILE A 7 8.56 -12.54 5.62
CA ILE A 7 9.03 -11.17 5.33
C ILE A 7 8.75 -10.26 6.54
N TYR A 8 7.59 -10.44 7.17
CA TYR A 8 7.21 -9.72 8.38
C TYR A 8 8.25 -9.84 9.50
N GLU A 9 8.70 -11.05 9.82
CA GLU A 9 9.72 -11.27 10.86
C GLU A 9 11.07 -10.66 10.46
N ALA A 10 11.45 -10.84 9.19
CA ALA A 10 12.74 -10.40 8.69
C ALA A 10 12.93 -8.88 8.68
N ILE A 11 11.87 -8.11 8.43
CA ILE A 11 11.94 -6.63 8.45
C ILE A 11 11.76 -6.04 9.86
N GLY A 12 11.62 -6.86 10.91
CA GLY A 12 11.42 -6.39 12.30
C GLY A 12 9.94 -6.21 12.70
N GLY A 13 9.03 -6.86 12.00
CA GLY A 13 7.62 -7.02 12.39
C GLY A 13 6.82 -5.72 12.43
N ASN A 14 5.83 -5.68 13.33
CA ASN A 14 4.85 -4.59 13.43
C ASN A 14 5.48 -3.20 13.57
N LYS A 15 6.63 -3.10 14.24
CA LYS A 15 7.34 -1.81 14.39
C LYS A 15 7.74 -1.23 13.03
N THR A 16 8.26 -2.07 12.12
CA THR A 16 8.68 -1.62 10.79
C THR A 16 7.49 -1.42 9.86
N ILE A 17 6.46 -2.27 9.93
CA ILE A 17 5.20 -2.05 9.21
C ILE A 17 4.57 -0.70 9.60
N GLY A 18 4.56 -0.36 10.90
CA GLY A 18 4.05 0.92 11.38
C GLY A 18 4.84 2.11 10.83
N ARG A 19 6.18 2.03 10.77
CA ARG A 19 7.02 3.08 10.15
C ARG A 19 6.71 3.22 8.66
N LEU A 20 6.68 2.11 7.93
CA LEU A 20 6.37 2.09 6.49
C LEU A 20 5.02 2.73 6.21
N VAL A 21 3.97 2.30 6.91
CA VAL A 21 2.60 2.82 6.68
C VAL A 21 2.50 4.29 7.05
N LYS A 22 3.16 4.73 8.13
CA LYS A 22 3.22 6.15 8.51
C LYS A 22 3.91 6.99 7.43
N ALA A 23 5.08 6.55 6.94
CA ALA A 23 5.82 7.23 5.88
C ALA A 23 5.01 7.27 4.57
N PHE A 24 4.29 6.18 4.27
CA PHE A 24 3.43 6.05 3.11
C PHE A 24 2.26 7.06 3.16
N TYR A 25 1.47 7.07 4.24
CA TYR A 25 0.32 7.99 4.32
C TYR A 25 0.70 9.46 4.51
N LYS A 26 1.90 9.75 5.04
CA LYS A 26 2.47 11.11 5.00
C LYS A 26 2.59 11.61 3.54
N ARG A 27 2.96 10.73 2.60
CA ARG A 27 3.09 11.09 1.17
C ARG A 27 1.73 11.13 0.48
N VAL A 28 0.91 10.10 0.68
CA VAL A 28 -0.46 10.05 0.12
C VAL A 28 -1.28 11.28 0.53
N GLY A 29 -1.18 11.69 1.80
CA GLY A 29 -1.86 12.87 2.33
C GLY A 29 -1.48 14.20 1.66
N ASN A 30 -0.38 14.24 0.91
CA ASN A 30 0.13 15.42 0.21
C ASN A 30 0.19 15.25 -1.31
N HIS A 31 -0.19 14.09 -1.86
CA HIS A 31 -0.09 13.81 -3.28
C HIS A 31 -1.34 14.29 -4.04
N PRO A 32 -1.23 15.18 -5.04
CA PRO A 32 -2.38 15.80 -5.71
C PRO A 32 -3.30 14.81 -6.42
N ASP A 33 -2.75 13.74 -7.00
CA ASP A 33 -3.57 12.71 -7.69
C ASP A 33 -4.28 11.73 -6.74
N LEU A 34 -3.76 11.57 -5.52
CA LEU A 34 -4.27 10.61 -4.54
C LEU A 34 -5.25 11.26 -3.58
N ILE A 35 -4.92 12.41 -3.01
CA ILE A 35 -5.73 13.06 -1.97
C ILE A 35 -7.23 13.18 -2.33
N PRO A 36 -7.66 13.41 -3.59
CA PRO A 36 -9.09 13.52 -3.91
C PRO A 36 -9.89 12.22 -3.75
N ILE A 37 -9.24 11.05 -3.74
CA ILE A 37 -9.90 9.74 -3.61
C ILE A 37 -9.71 9.10 -2.23
N PHE A 38 -8.95 9.73 -1.34
CA PHE A 38 -8.77 9.31 0.04
C PHE A 38 -9.69 10.10 0.98
N PRO A 39 -10.06 9.55 2.16
CA PRO A 39 -10.74 10.32 3.19
C PRO A 39 -9.85 11.44 3.73
N SER A 40 -10.46 12.51 4.24
CA SER A 40 -9.74 13.62 4.88
C SER A 40 -8.98 13.20 6.14
N ASP A 41 -9.50 12.20 6.87
CA ASP A 41 -8.81 11.53 7.97
C ASP A 41 -8.30 10.15 7.53
N LEU A 42 -6.98 10.01 7.49
CA LEU A 42 -6.28 8.79 7.07
C LEU A 42 -6.07 7.79 8.21
N THR A 43 -6.47 8.11 9.46
CA THR A 43 -6.17 7.29 10.64
C THR A 43 -6.66 5.85 10.49
N GLU A 44 -7.93 5.68 10.11
CA GLU A 44 -8.52 4.36 9.95
C GLU A 44 -7.99 3.63 8.70
N THR A 45 -7.71 4.37 7.63
CA THR A 45 -7.08 3.83 6.40
C THR A 45 -5.68 3.29 6.70
N ALA A 46 -4.90 4.01 7.51
CA ALA A 46 -3.58 3.58 7.96
C ALA A 46 -3.64 2.34 8.86
N ARG A 47 -4.58 2.29 9.80
CA ARG A 47 -4.76 1.13 10.68
C ARG A 47 -5.06 -0.14 9.87
N LYS A 48 -6.00 -0.06 8.93
CA LYS A 48 -6.33 -1.18 8.02
C LYS A 48 -5.15 -1.59 7.16
N GLN A 49 -4.36 -0.64 6.67
CA GLN A 49 -3.15 -0.94 5.90
C GLN A 49 -2.10 -1.67 6.74
N ILE A 50 -1.89 -1.28 8.00
CA ILE A 50 -0.98 -1.99 8.92
C ILE A 50 -1.43 -3.44 9.10
N GLN A 51 -2.72 -3.67 9.35
CA GLN A 51 -3.28 -5.01 9.50
C GLN A 51 -3.09 -5.84 8.23
N PHE A 52 -3.40 -5.23 7.08
CA PHE A 52 -3.30 -5.90 5.79
C PHE A 52 -1.84 -6.28 5.46
N LEU A 53 -0.90 -5.34 5.57
CA LEU A 53 0.51 -5.61 5.28
C LEU A 53 1.14 -6.60 6.27
N THR A 54 0.75 -6.55 7.55
CA THR A 54 1.15 -7.54 8.55
C THR A 54 0.78 -8.94 8.09
N GLN A 55 -0.49 -9.16 7.73
CA GLN A 55 -0.96 -10.45 7.22
C GLN A 55 -0.31 -10.81 5.88
N LEU A 56 -0.20 -9.85 4.95
CA LEU A 56 0.34 -10.07 3.60
C LEU A 56 1.76 -10.62 3.68
N PHE A 57 2.60 -10.06 4.55
CA PHE A 57 4.00 -10.43 4.68
C PHE A 57 4.26 -11.60 5.64
N GLY A 58 3.19 -12.29 6.06
CA GLY A 58 3.27 -13.53 6.84
C GLY A 58 3.32 -13.33 8.35
N GLY A 59 2.88 -12.17 8.85
CA GLY A 59 2.52 -11.97 10.25
C GLY A 59 1.12 -12.50 10.58
N PRO A 60 0.58 -12.16 11.77
CA PRO A 60 -0.77 -12.57 12.19
C PRO A 60 -1.87 -12.09 11.22
N ALA A 61 -2.99 -12.81 11.17
CA ALA A 61 -4.10 -12.57 10.25
C ALA A 61 -5.02 -11.40 10.65
N LEU A 62 -4.43 -10.31 11.16
CA LEU A 62 -5.15 -9.19 11.79
C LEU A 62 -6.22 -8.59 10.90
N TYR A 63 -5.98 -8.53 9.58
CA TYR A 63 -6.95 -7.97 8.66
C TYR A 63 -8.14 -8.91 8.48
N SER A 64 -7.89 -10.20 8.21
CA SER A 64 -8.96 -11.17 8.00
C SER A 64 -9.78 -11.42 9.26
N GLU A 65 -9.16 -11.40 10.44
CA GLU A 65 -9.82 -11.56 11.72
C GLU A 65 -10.86 -10.47 11.99
N GLU A 66 -10.58 -9.23 11.59
CA GLU A 66 -11.49 -8.09 11.83
C GLU A 66 -12.40 -7.76 10.63
N HIS A 67 -11.89 -7.86 9.40
CA HIS A 67 -12.56 -7.37 8.18
C HIS A 67 -13.02 -8.49 7.25
N GLY A 68 -12.72 -9.75 7.58
CA GLY A 68 -12.95 -10.90 6.72
C GLY A 68 -12.00 -10.95 5.51
N HIS A 69 -12.30 -11.80 4.53
CA HIS A 69 -11.44 -11.96 3.36
C HIS A 69 -11.10 -10.61 2.68
N PRO A 70 -9.82 -10.38 2.31
CA PRO A 70 -9.38 -9.11 1.75
C PRO A 70 -10.22 -8.62 0.56
N MET A 71 -10.46 -9.48 -0.43
CA MET A 71 -11.25 -9.17 -1.63
C MET A 71 -10.90 -7.78 -2.20
N LEU A 72 -9.60 -7.48 -2.27
CA LEU A 72 -9.09 -6.10 -2.41
C LEU A 72 -9.71 -5.40 -3.61
N ARG A 73 -9.71 -6.05 -4.78
CA ARG A 73 -10.27 -5.44 -6.00
C ARG A 73 -11.70 -5.00 -5.81
N ARG A 74 -12.54 -5.82 -5.16
CA ARG A 74 -13.94 -5.48 -4.86
C ARG A 74 -14.04 -4.24 -3.97
N ARG A 75 -13.17 -4.11 -2.97
CA ARG A 75 -13.13 -2.95 -2.06
C ARG A 75 -12.61 -1.69 -2.72
N HIS A 76 -11.85 -1.81 -3.81
CA HIS A 76 -11.29 -0.69 -4.57
C HIS A 76 -12.19 -0.23 -5.73
N LEU A 77 -13.21 -1.02 -6.14
CA LEU A 77 -14.17 -0.66 -7.19
C LEU A 77 -14.88 0.70 -7.04
N PRO A 78 -15.21 1.18 -5.82
CA PRO A 78 -15.86 2.48 -5.65
C PRO A 78 -14.96 3.68 -5.97
N PHE A 79 -13.64 3.48 -6.11
CA PHE A 79 -12.67 4.55 -6.34
C PHE A 79 -12.12 4.46 -7.75
N GLN A 80 -11.95 5.61 -8.40
CA GLN A 80 -11.34 5.69 -9.72
C GLN A 80 -9.82 5.50 -9.62
N ILE A 81 -9.33 4.29 -9.90
CA ILE A 81 -7.90 3.97 -9.89
C ILE A 81 -7.43 3.88 -11.34
N THR A 82 -6.87 4.99 -11.81
CA THR A 82 -6.22 5.15 -13.12
C THR A 82 -4.76 4.69 -13.06
N PRO A 83 -4.09 4.46 -14.20
CA PRO A 83 -2.65 4.21 -14.22
C PRO A 83 -1.84 5.28 -13.49
N THR A 84 -2.18 6.56 -13.62
CA THR A 84 -1.54 7.73 -12.97
C THR A 84 -1.66 7.64 -11.46
N ARG A 85 -2.86 7.32 -10.94
CA ARG A 85 -3.06 7.12 -9.50
C ARG A 85 -2.33 5.87 -8.99
N LYS A 86 -2.25 4.81 -9.79
CA LYS A 86 -1.48 3.61 -9.45
C LYS A 86 0.03 3.94 -9.39
N ASP A 87 0.56 4.69 -10.35
CA ASP A 87 1.97 5.11 -10.37
C ASP A 87 2.28 6.07 -9.21
N ALA A 88 1.43 7.06 -8.95
CA ALA A 88 1.53 7.94 -7.77
C ALA A 88 1.53 7.16 -6.45
N TRP A 89 0.68 6.13 -6.33
CA TRP A 89 0.65 5.26 -5.16
C TRP A 89 1.96 4.48 -5.01
N LEU A 90 2.52 3.97 -6.11
CA LEU A 90 3.79 3.23 -6.11
C LEU A 90 4.97 4.14 -5.80
N GLU A 91 5.01 5.36 -6.32
CA GLU A 91 6.02 6.37 -5.97
C GLU A 91 5.99 6.69 -4.46
N CYS A 92 4.79 6.90 -3.91
CA CYS A 92 4.62 7.09 -2.47
C CYS A 92 5.13 5.90 -1.65
N MET A 93 4.91 4.67 -2.13
CA MET A 93 5.34 3.44 -1.47
C MET A 93 6.86 3.26 -1.57
N GLU A 94 7.45 3.48 -2.74
CA GLU A 94 8.89 3.37 -2.96
C GLU A 94 9.66 4.29 -2.01
N ALA A 95 9.31 5.57 -1.98
CA ALA A 95 9.94 6.53 -1.08
C ALA A 95 9.66 6.24 0.41
N ALA A 96 8.56 5.54 0.73
CA ALA A 96 8.26 5.10 2.08
C ALA A 96 9.06 3.86 2.51
N LEU A 97 9.42 2.97 1.58
CA LEU A 97 10.32 1.84 1.84
C LEU A 97 11.71 2.34 2.25
N ASP A 98 12.21 3.37 1.56
CA ASP A 98 13.50 4.00 1.88
C ASP A 98 13.46 4.68 3.26
N GLU A 99 12.42 5.45 3.58
CA GLU A 99 12.26 6.08 4.90
C GLU A 99 12.04 5.06 6.03
N ALA A 100 11.48 3.89 5.72
CA ALA A 100 11.30 2.81 6.70
C ALA A 100 12.59 2.04 7.00
N GLU A 101 13.67 2.32 6.27
CA GLU A 101 14.97 1.64 6.34
C GLU A 101 14.84 0.13 6.08
N ILE A 102 14.03 -0.24 5.08
CA ILE A 102 13.91 -1.64 4.66
C ILE A 102 15.05 -1.94 3.70
N GLU A 103 15.91 -2.89 4.08
CA GLU A 103 17.06 -3.31 3.29
C GLU A 103 16.72 -4.39 2.26
N GLU A 104 17.61 -4.55 1.27
CA GLU A 104 17.56 -5.69 0.35
C GLU A 104 17.84 -7.02 1.10
N PRO A 105 17.24 -8.15 0.67
CA PRO A 105 16.39 -8.31 -0.52
C PRO A 105 14.90 -7.97 -0.29
N TYR A 106 14.52 -7.56 0.92
CA TYR A 106 13.12 -7.38 1.30
C TYR A 106 12.50 -6.13 0.70
N ARG A 107 13.30 -5.07 0.52
CA ARG A 107 12.87 -3.85 -0.16
C ARG A 107 12.28 -4.16 -1.54
N SER A 108 13.06 -4.79 -2.42
CA SER A 108 12.61 -5.16 -3.75
C SER A 108 11.47 -6.17 -3.71
N ALA A 109 11.55 -7.20 -2.86
CA ALA A 109 10.49 -8.21 -2.76
C ALA A 109 9.13 -7.63 -2.33
N ILE A 110 9.13 -6.64 -1.41
CA ILE A 110 7.91 -5.93 -1.01
C ILE A 110 7.40 -5.07 -2.16
N PHE A 111 8.28 -4.29 -2.79
CA PHE A 111 7.91 -3.39 -3.87
C PHE A 111 7.30 -4.13 -5.07
N ASP A 112 7.91 -5.23 -5.51
CA ASP A 112 7.42 -6.06 -6.60
C ASP A 112 6.03 -6.64 -6.30
N ARG A 113 5.85 -7.15 -5.08
CA ARG A 113 4.57 -7.72 -4.65
C ARG A 113 3.46 -6.66 -4.59
N LEU A 114 3.78 -5.46 -4.12
CA LEU A 114 2.83 -4.35 -4.08
C LEU A 114 2.55 -3.79 -5.48
N THR A 115 3.53 -3.80 -6.38
CA THR A 115 3.35 -3.43 -7.79
C THR A 115 2.31 -4.32 -8.47
N LEU A 116 2.42 -5.64 -8.34
CA LEU A 116 1.41 -6.58 -8.86
C LEU A 116 0.03 -6.35 -8.24
N THR A 117 -0.01 -6.05 -6.94
CA THR A 117 -1.26 -5.77 -6.23
C THR A 117 -1.90 -4.48 -6.76
N ALA A 118 -1.13 -3.40 -6.90
CA ALA A 118 -1.60 -2.11 -7.40
C ALA A 118 -2.09 -2.21 -8.85
N GLN A 119 -1.39 -2.97 -9.70
CA GLN A 119 -1.84 -3.27 -11.06
C GLN A 119 -3.21 -3.95 -11.07
N HIS A 120 -3.45 -4.90 -10.16
CA HIS A 120 -4.73 -5.58 -10.05
C HIS A 120 -5.88 -4.68 -9.54
N MET A 121 -5.57 -3.58 -8.84
CA MET A 121 -6.56 -2.62 -8.33
C MET A 121 -7.05 -1.63 -9.38
N MET A 122 -6.27 -1.41 -10.45
CA MET A 122 -6.68 -0.52 -11.54
C MET A 122 -8.05 -0.93 -12.10
N ASN A 123 -8.91 0.07 -12.26
CA ASN A 123 -10.31 -0.15 -12.63
C ASN A 123 -10.89 0.96 -13.53
N THR A 124 -10.10 2.00 -13.80
CA THR A 124 -10.48 3.15 -14.63
C THR A 124 -9.36 3.36 -15.66
N PRO A 125 -9.65 3.55 -16.96
CA PRO A 125 -8.64 3.97 -17.93
C PRO A 125 -8.10 5.36 -17.58
N GLU A 126 -7.03 5.79 -18.23
CA GLU A 126 -6.69 7.22 -18.17
C GLU A 126 -7.82 8.04 -18.80
N ASP A 127 -8.13 9.17 -18.17
CA ASP A 127 -8.92 10.18 -18.84
C ASP A 127 -8.05 10.75 -19.97
N GLU A 128 -8.33 10.35 -21.21
CA GLU A 128 -8.06 11.20 -22.37
C GLU A 128 -8.91 12.47 -22.18
N LYS A 129 -8.45 13.42 -21.37
CA LYS A 129 -9.08 14.73 -21.35
C LYS A 129 -8.91 15.32 -22.74
N GLY A 130 -10.01 15.27 -23.48
CA GLY A 130 -10.17 15.94 -24.75
C GLY A 130 -9.77 17.41 -24.62
N GLU A 131 -9.12 17.86 -25.69
CA GLU A 131 -9.19 19.23 -26.13
C GLU A 131 -10.66 19.67 -26.06
N SER A 132 -11.02 20.42 -25.03
CA SER A 132 -12.13 21.36 -25.12
C SER A 132 -11.50 22.73 -25.30
N MET A 133 -11.77 23.28 -26.49
CA MET A 133 -11.50 24.64 -26.97
C MET A 133 -11.59 25.72 -25.90
#